data_AF-A0A4Y1ZMG3-F1
#
_entry.id   AF-A0A4Y1ZMG3-F1
#
_cell.length_a   1.000
_cell.length_b   1.000
_cell.length_c   1.000
_cell.angle_alpha   90.00
_cell.angle_beta   90.00
_cell.angle_gamma   90.00
#
_symmetry.space_group_name_H-M   'P 1'
#
loop_
_entity.id
_entity.type
_entity.pdbx_description
1 polymer ?
#
loop_
_entity_poly.entity_id
_entity_poly.type
_entity_poly.pdbx_seq_one_letter_code
_entity_poly.pdbx_strand_id
1 'polypeptide(L)'
;MPKRKRGVTGDAASRREAIRKRERRVAETDEERNRRLSTMAQRSQKRRAEDTEEQRNSRLSDMAQRGQERRAEETEEQRNSRLAVMAQRGQERRAEGTDEQRNSRLSAMLQHARERRLNVIEGQNHHQIQTFYAARTVLHSIVEEHNCGEMDNLCLKCGGLYFRDEKNTRGIYTHSGHNGNIIEQASVYPVEMKGLMDGSDELSVHFKIT
;
A
#
# COMPACT_ATOMS: atom_id res chain seq x y z
N MET A 1 -16.89 46.23 2.98
CA MET A 1 -18.19 46.17 3.70
C MET A 1 -17.93 46.17 5.21
N PRO A 2 -18.52 47.07 6.02
CA PRO A 2 -18.22 47.15 7.45
C PRO A 2 -18.96 46.05 8.22
N LYS A 3 -18.24 45.32 9.07
CA LYS A 3 -18.82 44.27 9.92
C LYS A 3 -19.76 44.89 10.96
N ARG A 4 -21.03 44.46 10.97
CA ARG A 4 -22.04 44.85 11.97
C ARG A 4 -21.54 44.41 13.35
N LYS A 5 -21.29 45.37 14.25
CA LYS A 5 -20.96 45.09 15.66
C LYS A 5 -22.16 44.37 16.30
N ARG A 6 -21.98 43.13 16.73
CA ARG A 6 -22.97 42.39 17.53
C ARG A 6 -23.17 43.17 18.83
N GLY A 7 -24.41 43.59 19.11
CA GLY A 7 -24.72 44.47 20.24
C GLY A 7 -24.56 43.79 21.60
N VAL A 8 -23.96 44.51 22.56
CA VAL A 8 -23.72 44.11 23.96
C VAL A 8 -24.99 43.66 24.71
N THR A 9 -26.17 44.10 24.26
CA THR A 9 -27.47 43.74 24.85
C THR A 9 -27.89 42.28 24.57
N GLY A 10 -27.48 41.70 23.44
CA GLY A 10 -27.73 40.29 23.12
C GLY A 10 -26.98 39.33 24.03
N ASP A 11 -25.78 39.72 24.47
CA ASP A 11 -24.95 38.92 25.38
C ASP A 11 -25.50 38.92 26.81
N ALA A 12 -26.08 40.03 27.26
CA ALA A 12 -26.70 40.11 28.58
C ALA A 12 -27.98 39.26 28.69
N ALA A 13 -28.84 39.28 27.66
CA ALA A 13 -30.04 38.44 27.61
C ALA A 13 -29.70 36.94 27.53
N SER A 14 -28.72 36.58 26.68
CA SER A 14 -28.21 35.22 26.54
C SER A 14 -27.61 34.68 27.86
N ARG A 15 -26.83 35.51 28.57
CA ARG A 15 -26.30 35.18 29.91
C ARG A 15 -27.41 34.92 30.93
N ARG A 16 -28.43 35.80 30.99
CA ARG A 16 -29.59 35.61 31.89
C ARG A 16 -30.39 34.35 31.56
N GLU A 17 -30.49 33.98 30.29
CA GLU A 17 -31.15 32.73 29.89
C GLU A 17 -30.32 31.49 30.27
N ALA A 18 -29.00 31.54 30.10
CA ALA A 18 -28.10 30.45 30.51
C ALA A 18 -28.16 30.21 32.02
N ILE A 19 -28.21 31.28 32.83
CA ILE A 19 -28.36 31.20 34.29
C ILE A 19 -29.70 30.54 34.66
N ARG A 20 -30.82 31.00 34.11
CA ARG A 20 -32.14 30.38 34.36
C ARG A 20 -32.20 28.91 33.95
N LYS A 21 -31.54 28.53 32.84
CA LYS A 21 -31.43 27.13 32.41
C LYS A 21 -30.60 26.31 33.39
N ARG A 22 -29.54 26.87 33.98
CA ARG A 22 -28.72 26.21 35.00
C ARG A 22 -29.50 26.04 36.29
N GLU A 23 -30.17 27.08 36.78
CA GLU A 23 -31.00 27.04 37.99
C GLU A 23 -32.09 25.99 37.87
N ARG A 24 -32.79 25.94 36.73
CA ARG A 24 -33.78 24.88 36.46
C ARG A 24 -33.17 23.49 36.56
N ARG A 25 -31.98 23.26 35.98
CA ARG A 25 -31.29 21.96 36.03
C ARG A 25 -30.79 21.59 37.43
N VAL A 26 -30.49 22.57 38.27
CA VAL A 26 -30.07 22.34 39.67
C VAL A 26 -31.27 22.01 40.56
N ALA A 27 -32.42 22.62 40.29
CA ALA A 27 -33.67 22.36 41.00
C ALA A 27 -34.43 21.12 40.52
N GLU A 28 -33.99 20.48 39.42
CA GLU A 28 -34.60 19.25 38.89
C GLU A 28 -34.51 18.11 39.91
N THR A 29 -35.61 17.38 40.08
CA THR A 29 -35.60 16.07 40.75
C THR A 29 -34.89 15.02 39.88
N ASP A 30 -34.44 13.92 40.48
CA ASP A 30 -33.79 12.84 39.73
C ASP A 30 -34.70 12.25 38.65
N GLU A 31 -36.00 12.14 38.90
CA GLU A 31 -36.96 11.67 37.90
C GLU A 31 -37.08 12.63 36.71
N GLU A 32 -37.20 13.93 36.98
CA GLU A 32 -37.29 14.95 35.92
C GLU A 32 -36.00 15.01 35.11
N ARG A 33 -34.85 14.92 35.78
CA ARG A 33 -33.54 14.82 35.16
C ARG A 33 -33.45 13.59 34.27
N ASN A 34 -33.88 12.42 34.76
CA ASN A 34 -33.87 11.17 34.00
C ASN A 34 -34.80 11.22 32.79
N ARG A 35 -36.02 11.75 32.94
CA ARG A 35 -36.96 11.97 31.83
C ARG A 35 -36.33 12.87 30.76
N ARG A 36 -35.73 14.01 31.16
CA ARG A 36 -35.06 14.95 30.24
C ARG A 36 -33.88 14.29 29.51
N LEU A 37 -33.02 13.57 30.22
CA LEU A 37 -31.88 12.85 29.64
C LEU A 37 -32.34 11.77 28.65
N SER A 38 -33.38 11.01 29.00
CA SER A 38 -33.98 9.99 28.15
C SER A 38 -34.52 10.59 26.84
N THR A 39 -35.28 11.67 26.92
CA THR A 39 -35.78 12.37 25.72
C THR A 39 -34.64 12.88 24.82
N MET A 40 -33.57 13.41 25.41
CA MET A 40 -32.40 13.86 24.63
C MET A 40 -31.66 12.69 23.98
N ALA A 41 -31.52 11.56 24.67
CA ALA A 41 -30.92 10.34 24.14
C ALA A 41 -31.72 9.80 22.95
N GLN A 42 -33.05 9.69 23.09
CA GLN A 42 -33.95 9.26 22.01
C GLN A 42 -33.86 10.18 20.78
N ARG A 43 -33.91 11.50 20.97
CA ARG A 43 -33.74 12.46 19.86
C ARG A 43 -32.38 12.31 19.19
N SER A 44 -31.32 12.06 19.96
CA SER A 44 -29.99 11.83 19.40
C SER A 44 -29.89 10.51 18.64
N GLN A 45 -30.56 9.46 19.10
CA GLN A 45 -30.61 8.18 18.38
C GLN A 45 -31.36 8.36 17.06
N LYS A 46 -32.51 9.04 17.07
CA LYS A 46 -33.28 9.34 15.86
C LYS A 46 -32.44 10.08 14.82
N ARG A 47 -31.76 11.17 15.22
CA ARG A 47 -30.84 11.88 14.31
C ARG A 47 -29.76 10.98 13.73
N ARG A 48 -29.10 10.16 14.57
CA ARG A 48 -28.05 9.24 14.11
C ARG A 48 -28.56 8.14 13.17
N ALA A 49 -29.82 7.74 13.30
CA ALA A 49 -30.44 6.76 12.40
C ALA A 49 -30.78 7.38 11.03
N GLU A 50 -30.99 8.69 10.99
CA GLU A 50 -31.26 9.48 9.79
C GLU A 50 -29.97 10.08 9.17
N ASP A 51 -28.80 9.93 9.81
CA ASP A 51 -27.51 10.43 9.31
C ASP A 51 -27.18 9.79 7.94
N THR A 52 -26.77 10.60 6.96
CA THR A 52 -26.15 10.08 5.72
C THR A 52 -24.75 9.53 6.01
N GLU A 53 -24.19 8.72 5.10
CA GLU A 53 -22.81 8.22 5.25
C GLU A 53 -21.78 9.34 5.38
N GLU A 54 -21.92 10.42 4.61
CA GLU A 54 -21.04 11.59 4.69
C GLU A 54 -21.14 12.29 6.05
N GLN A 55 -22.36 12.51 6.55
CA GLN A 55 -22.59 13.11 7.87
C GLN A 55 -22.03 12.23 8.98
N ARG A 56 -22.22 10.91 8.87
CA ARG A 56 -21.68 9.92 9.80
C ARG A 56 -20.15 9.95 9.79
N ASN A 57 -19.53 9.93 8.61
CA ASN A 57 -18.07 9.93 8.46
C ASN A 57 -17.46 11.23 8.97
N SER A 58 -18.05 12.39 8.63
CA SER A 58 -17.65 13.70 9.16
C SER A 58 -17.72 13.72 10.70
N ARG A 59 -18.85 13.26 11.27
CA ARG A 59 -19.01 13.17 12.74
C ARG A 59 -18.00 12.22 13.39
N LEU A 60 -17.70 11.07 12.77
CA LEU A 60 -16.70 10.12 13.28
C LEU A 60 -15.29 10.72 13.20
N SER A 61 -14.97 11.43 12.12
CA SER A 61 -13.71 12.14 11.93
C SER A 61 -13.50 13.21 13.02
N ASP A 62 -14.50 14.06 13.25
CA ASP A 62 -14.45 15.09 14.31
C ASP A 62 -14.25 14.48 15.71
N MET A 63 -14.93 13.36 16.01
CA MET A 63 -14.75 12.65 17.27
C MET A 63 -13.37 12.02 17.40
N ALA A 64 -12.82 11.47 16.32
CA ALA A 64 -11.47 10.94 16.28
C ALA A 64 -10.44 12.05 16.51
N GLN A 65 -10.57 13.18 15.81
CA GLN A 65 -9.69 14.35 15.96
C GLN A 65 -9.69 14.88 17.40
N ARG A 66 -10.87 15.19 17.96
CA ARG A 66 -10.97 15.62 19.37
C ARG A 66 -10.43 14.57 20.35
N GLY A 67 -10.54 13.30 19.99
CA GLY A 67 -9.96 12.20 20.74
C GLY A 67 -8.43 12.23 20.74
N GLN A 68 -7.81 12.57 19.61
CA GLN A 68 -6.36 12.74 19.51
C GLN A 68 -5.89 13.99 20.24
N GLU A 69 -6.58 15.12 20.08
CA GLU A 69 -6.26 16.38 20.79
C GLU A 69 -6.26 16.16 22.31
N ARG A 70 -7.30 15.53 22.86
CA ARG A 70 -7.34 15.19 24.29
C ARG A 70 -6.20 14.27 24.73
N ARG A 71 -5.78 13.30 23.90
CA ARG A 71 -4.66 12.40 24.22
C ARG A 71 -3.31 13.11 24.15
N ALA A 72 -3.17 14.10 23.27
CA ALA A 72 -1.95 14.90 23.17
C ALA A 72 -1.78 15.82 24.39
N GLU A 73 -2.89 16.26 24.99
CA GLU A 73 -2.92 17.09 26.20
C GLU A 73 -2.92 16.27 27.51
N GLU A 74 -2.89 14.93 27.46
CA GLU A 74 -2.86 14.09 28.67
C GLU A 74 -1.55 14.28 29.44
N THR A 75 -1.67 14.47 30.75
CA THR A 75 -0.54 14.29 31.67
C THR A 75 -0.16 12.81 31.77
N GLU A 76 1.08 12.53 32.17
CA GLU A 76 1.55 11.14 32.31
C GLU A 76 0.73 10.34 33.34
N GLU A 77 0.26 10.98 34.42
CA GLU A 77 -0.65 10.35 35.39
C GLU A 77 -2.00 9.99 34.78
N GLN A 78 -2.61 10.92 34.02
CA GLN A 78 -3.87 10.66 33.33
C GLN A 78 -3.72 9.55 32.28
N ARG A 79 -2.61 9.55 31.53
CA ARG A 79 -2.29 8.51 30.55
C ARG A 79 -2.17 7.15 31.22
N ASN A 80 -1.42 7.05 32.32
CA ASN A 80 -1.23 5.80 33.05
C ASN A 80 -2.54 5.30 33.68
N SER A 81 -3.35 6.20 34.26
CA SER A 81 -4.69 5.86 34.75
C SER A 81 -5.59 5.33 33.63
N ARG A 82 -5.61 5.99 32.47
CA ARG A 82 -6.39 5.53 31.30
C ARG A 82 -5.92 4.16 30.81
N LEU A 83 -4.60 3.95 30.70
CA LEU A 83 -4.04 2.66 30.29
C LEU A 83 -4.37 1.54 31.28
N ALA A 84 -4.31 1.81 32.58
CA ALA A 84 -4.69 0.86 33.62
C ALA A 84 -6.16 0.45 33.50
N VAL A 85 -7.07 1.41 33.33
CA VAL A 85 -8.51 1.13 33.12
C VAL A 85 -8.75 0.33 31.85
N MET A 86 -8.05 0.63 30.74
CA MET A 86 -8.18 -0.14 29.50
C MET A 86 -7.64 -1.56 29.64
N ALA A 87 -6.53 -1.74 30.37
CA ALA A 87 -5.95 -3.05 30.64
C ALA A 87 -6.91 -3.90 31.49
N GLN A 88 -7.46 -3.33 32.57
CA GLN A 88 -8.44 -3.99 33.44
C GLN A 88 -9.68 -4.43 32.67
N ARG A 89 -10.34 -3.52 31.93
CA ARG A 89 -11.49 -3.87 31.08
C ARG A 89 -11.14 -4.90 30.01
N GLY A 90 -9.90 -4.89 29.53
CA GLY A 90 -9.38 -5.90 28.63
C GLY A 90 -9.30 -7.28 29.28
N GLN A 91 -8.93 -7.37 30.55
CA GLN A 91 -8.92 -8.63 31.30
C GLN A 91 -10.33 -9.10 31.63
N GLU A 92 -11.21 -8.21 32.10
CA GLU A 92 -12.61 -8.54 32.39
C GLU A 92 -13.30 -9.16 31.16
N ARG A 93 -13.19 -8.53 29.99
CA ARG A 93 -13.74 -9.09 28.74
C ARG A 93 -13.13 -10.43 28.32
N ARG A 94 -11.88 -10.71 28.70
CA ARG A 94 -11.25 -12.02 28.41
C ARG A 94 -11.70 -13.08 29.40
N ALA A 95 -11.97 -12.70 30.64
CA ALA A 95 -12.48 -13.59 31.68
C ALA A 95 -13.95 -13.96 31.43
N GLU A 96 -14.75 -13.02 30.94
CA GLU A 96 -16.17 -13.21 30.62
C GLU A 96 -16.43 -13.85 29.23
N GLY A 97 -15.39 -13.96 28.39
CA GLY A 97 -15.52 -14.45 27.02
C GLY A 97 -15.71 -15.97 26.93
N THR A 98 -16.43 -16.43 25.91
CA THR A 98 -16.61 -17.87 25.65
C THR A 98 -15.37 -18.52 25.03
N ASP A 99 -15.29 -19.84 25.05
CA ASP A 99 -14.19 -20.58 24.43
C ASP A 99 -14.11 -20.37 22.91
N GLU A 100 -15.24 -20.21 22.22
CA GLU A 100 -15.26 -19.88 20.79
C GLU A 100 -14.68 -18.49 20.53
N GLN A 101 -15.06 -17.50 21.35
CA GLN A 101 -14.51 -16.15 21.25
C GLN A 101 -13.00 -16.15 21.53
N ARG A 102 -12.55 -16.95 22.51
CA ARG A 102 -11.14 -17.14 22.82
C ARG A 102 -10.40 -17.78 21.64
N ASN A 103 -10.93 -18.84 21.05
CA ASN A 103 -10.32 -19.54 19.92
C ASN A 103 -10.27 -18.66 18.67
N SER A 104 -11.34 -17.94 18.36
CA SER A 104 -11.37 -16.97 17.26
C SER A 104 -10.30 -15.89 17.42
N ARG A 105 -10.17 -15.31 18.62
CA ARG A 105 -9.13 -14.34 18.94
C ARG A 105 -7.71 -14.92 18.80
N LEU A 106 -7.47 -16.14 19.28
CA LEU A 106 -6.17 -16.82 19.15
C LEU A 106 -5.83 -17.07 17.68
N SER A 107 -6.78 -17.56 16.88
CA SER A 107 -6.62 -17.76 15.45
C SER A 107 -6.29 -16.46 14.71
N ALA A 108 -6.99 -15.36 15.02
CA ALA A 108 -6.69 -14.05 14.45
C ALA A 108 -5.28 -13.56 14.79
N MET A 109 -4.82 -13.74 16.05
CA MET A 109 -3.45 -13.38 16.44
C MET A 109 -2.40 -14.21 15.69
N LEU A 110 -2.66 -15.50 15.48
CA LEU A 110 -1.76 -16.37 14.71
C LEU A 110 -1.69 -15.96 13.23
N GLN A 111 -2.82 -15.61 12.61
CA GLN A 111 -2.83 -15.11 11.23
C GLN A 111 -2.05 -13.80 11.12
N HIS A 112 -2.33 -12.83 11.99
CA HIS A 112 -1.62 -11.56 11.99
C HIS A 112 -0.11 -11.75 12.24
N ALA A 113 0.29 -12.71 13.09
CA ALA A 113 1.70 -13.03 13.29
C ALA A 113 2.35 -13.64 12.03
N ARG A 114 1.63 -14.48 11.28
CA ARG A 114 2.07 -15.01 9.98
C ARG A 114 2.22 -13.91 8.95
N GLU A 115 1.20 -13.07 8.78
CA GLU A 115 1.21 -11.94 7.84
C GLU A 115 2.38 -10.99 8.12
N ARG A 116 2.64 -10.64 9.39
CA ARG A 116 3.80 -9.82 9.73
C ARG A 116 5.12 -10.45 9.32
N ARG A 117 5.27 -11.78 9.47
CA ARG A 117 6.49 -12.48 9.05
C ARG A 117 6.66 -12.43 7.54
N LEU A 118 5.57 -12.64 6.80
CA LEU A 118 5.57 -12.55 5.34
C LEU A 118 5.94 -11.14 4.87
N ASN A 119 5.32 -10.10 5.42
CA ASN A 119 5.60 -8.72 5.04
C ASN A 119 7.07 -8.32 5.29
N VAL A 120 7.69 -8.85 6.36
CA VAL A 120 9.13 -8.64 6.62
C VAL A 120 9.99 -9.31 5.54
N ILE A 121 9.67 -10.56 5.17
CA ILE A 121 10.37 -11.29 4.12
C ILE A 121 10.20 -10.60 2.77
N GLU A 122 8.98 -10.20 2.42
CA GLU A 122 8.67 -9.46 1.18
C GLU A 122 9.41 -8.12 1.12
N GLY A 123 9.43 -7.37 2.22
CA GLY A 123 10.21 -6.13 2.31
C GLY A 123 11.71 -6.35 2.13
N GLN A 124 12.26 -7.40 2.74
CA GLN A 124 13.67 -7.78 2.56
C GLN A 124 13.97 -8.17 1.11
N ASN A 125 13.11 -8.96 0.49
CA ASN A 125 13.26 -9.37 -0.92
C ASN A 125 13.15 -8.16 -1.85
N HIS A 126 12.21 -7.25 -1.60
CA HIS A 126 12.07 -6.02 -2.38
C HIS A 126 13.34 -5.17 -2.31
N HIS A 127 13.91 -4.99 -1.11
CA HIS A 127 15.17 -4.29 -0.94
C HIS A 127 16.34 -4.98 -1.66
N GLN A 128 16.47 -6.31 -1.54
CA GLN A 128 17.51 -7.09 -2.22
C GLN A 128 17.43 -6.97 -3.74
N ILE A 129 16.23 -7.07 -4.31
CA ILE A 129 15.99 -6.88 -5.74
C ILE A 129 16.36 -5.46 -6.16
N GLN A 130 15.94 -4.44 -5.39
CA GLN A 130 16.29 -3.06 -5.67
C GLN A 130 17.81 -2.83 -5.65
N THR A 131 18.52 -3.39 -4.67
CA THR A 131 19.99 -3.33 -4.61
C THR A 131 20.66 -4.03 -5.79
N PHE A 132 20.11 -5.18 -6.24
CA PHE A 132 20.63 -5.89 -7.40
C PHE A 132 20.52 -5.04 -8.67
N TYR A 133 19.35 -4.46 -8.94
CA TYR A 133 19.16 -3.62 -10.13
C TYR A 133 19.99 -2.33 -10.07
N ALA A 134 20.13 -1.69 -8.90
CA ALA A 134 21.01 -0.54 -8.73
C ALA A 134 22.49 -0.88 -8.94
N ALA A 135 22.95 -2.04 -8.44
CA ALA A 135 24.30 -2.52 -8.71
C ALA A 135 24.51 -2.82 -10.21
N ARG A 136 23.50 -3.39 -10.87
CA ARG A 136 23.55 -3.68 -12.31
C ARG A 136 23.68 -2.41 -13.15
N THR A 137 22.98 -1.33 -12.81
CA THR A 137 23.10 -0.05 -13.54
C THR A 137 24.50 0.55 -13.39
N VAL A 138 25.14 0.41 -12.22
CA VAL A 138 26.53 0.85 -12.01
C VAL A 138 27.52 -0.03 -12.77
N LEU A 139 27.27 -1.34 -12.84
CA LEU A 139 28.15 -2.26 -13.58
C LEU A 139 28.04 -2.07 -15.09
N HIS A 140 26.83 -1.87 -15.63
CA HIS A 140 26.60 -1.65 -17.06
C HIS A 140 27.20 -0.32 -17.56
N SER A 141 27.37 0.70 -16.72
CA SER A 141 28.07 1.94 -17.11
C SER A 141 29.58 1.78 -17.30
N ILE A 142 30.15 0.62 -16.90
CA ILE A 142 31.57 0.28 -17.07
C ILE A 142 31.77 -0.64 -18.29
N VAL A 143 30.68 -1.17 -18.88
CA VAL A 143 30.76 -1.87 -20.16
C VAL A 143 30.92 -0.81 -21.24
N GLU A 144 32.12 -0.68 -21.80
CA GLU A 144 32.30 0.07 -23.04
C GLU A 144 31.38 -0.53 -24.10
N GLU A 145 30.37 0.22 -24.53
CA GLU A 145 29.55 -0.14 -25.68
C GLU A 145 30.47 -0.22 -26.91
N HIS A 146 30.91 -1.43 -27.25
CA HIS A 146 31.64 -1.69 -28.48
C HIS A 146 30.67 -1.58 -29.65
N ASN A 147 30.71 -0.44 -30.33
CA ASN A 147 29.89 -0.20 -31.50
C ASN A 147 30.54 -0.88 -32.72
N CYS A 148 30.17 -2.13 -32.98
CA CYS A 148 30.71 -2.93 -34.10
C CYS A 148 30.29 -2.42 -35.49
N GLY A 149 29.53 -1.32 -35.57
CA GLY A 149 28.99 -0.74 -36.80
C GLY A 149 27.82 -1.54 -37.39
N GLU A 150 27.37 -1.16 -38.60
CA GLU A 150 26.36 -1.92 -39.33
C GLU A 150 26.93 -3.27 -39.81
N MET A 151 26.12 -4.33 -39.73
CA MET A 151 26.46 -5.68 -40.20
C MET A 151 26.24 -5.78 -41.73
N ASP A 152 26.94 -4.94 -42.49
CA ASP A 152 26.75 -4.77 -43.93
C ASP A 152 27.81 -5.48 -44.78
N ASN A 153 28.81 -6.10 -44.14
CA ASN A 153 29.95 -6.66 -44.86
C ASN A 153 29.66 -8.08 -45.33
N LEU A 154 29.24 -8.22 -46.58
CA LEU A 154 28.96 -9.50 -47.22
C LEU A 154 30.23 -10.34 -47.47
N CYS A 155 30.24 -11.59 -47.01
CA CYS A 155 31.23 -12.58 -47.38
C CYS A 155 30.88 -13.18 -48.76
N LEU A 156 31.69 -12.90 -49.78
CA LEU A 156 31.47 -13.39 -51.14
C LEU A 156 31.56 -14.93 -51.29
N LYS A 157 32.07 -15.64 -50.26
CA LYS A 157 32.16 -17.11 -50.29
C LYS A 157 30.91 -17.83 -49.77
N CYS A 158 30.27 -17.31 -48.73
CA CYS A 158 29.13 -17.98 -48.09
C CYS A 158 27.85 -17.13 -48.06
N GLY A 159 27.89 -15.88 -48.53
CA GLY A 159 26.75 -14.97 -48.54
C GLY A 159 26.35 -14.42 -47.16
N GLY A 160 27.10 -14.73 -46.10
CA GLY A 160 26.81 -14.21 -44.75
C GLY A 160 27.24 -12.74 -44.60
N LEU A 161 26.49 -11.98 -43.82
CA LEU A 161 26.83 -10.62 -43.42
C LEU A 161 27.64 -10.64 -42.12
N TYR A 162 28.66 -9.80 -42.04
CA TYR A 162 29.59 -9.73 -40.90
C TYR A 162 29.79 -8.28 -40.47
N PHE A 163 30.23 -8.09 -39.22
CA PHE A 163 30.66 -6.78 -38.75
C PHE A 163 32.04 -6.43 -39.31
N ARG A 164 32.33 -5.14 -39.41
CA ARG A 164 33.55 -4.63 -40.08
C ARG A 164 34.84 -5.11 -39.39
N ASP A 165 34.78 -5.27 -38.07
CA ASP A 165 35.92 -5.58 -37.20
C ASP A 165 36.17 -7.09 -37.02
N GLU A 166 35.33 -7.95 -37.62
CA GLU A 166 35.48 -9.42 -37.55
C GLU A 166 36.53 -9.98 -38.53
N LYS A 167 37.20 -9.11 -39.30
CA LYS A 167 38.28 -9.47 -40.23
C LYS A 167 39.61 -9.56 -39.49
N ASN A 168 40.37 -10.63 -39.73
CA ASN A 168 41.76 -10.71 -39.29
C ASN A 168 42.66 -9.72 -40.07
N THR A 169 43.93 -9.60 -39.67
CA THR A 169 44.93 -8.71 -40.32
C THR A 169 45.18 -9.02 -41.80
N ARG A 170 44.66 -10.14 -42.32
CA ARG A 170 44.75 -10.56 -43.73
C ARG A 170 43.44 -10.32 -44.50
N GLY A 171 42.46 -9.65 -43.88
CA GLY A 171 41.16 -9.31 -44.50
C GLY A 171 40.16 -10.47 -44.57
N ILE A 172 40.39 -11.56 -43.84
CA ILE A 172 39.55 -12.77 -43.85
C ILE A 172 38.78 -12.86 -42.52
N TYR A 173 37.47 -13.12 -42.58
CA TYR A 173 36.66 -13.33 -41.38
C TYR A 173 37.10 -14.59 -40.63
N THR A 174 37.32 -14.46 -39.32
CA THR A 174 37.97 -15.47 -38.46
C THR A 174 37.28 -16.83 -38.47
N HIS A 175 35.96 -16.88 -38.68
CA HIS A 175 35.18 -18.12 -38.76
C HIS A 175 34.65 -18.47 -40.16
N SER A 176 34.81 -17.60 -41.16
CA SER A 176 34.27 -17.88 -42.50
C SER A 176 35.28 -18.68 -43.33
N GLY A 177 34.86 -19.87 -43.75
CA GLY A 177 35.36 -20.52 -44.96
C GLY A 177 36.82 -20.98 -44.94
N HIS A 178 37.34 -21.42 -43.79
CA HIS A 178 38.61 -22.14 -43.77
C HIS A 178 38.48 -23.67 -43.85
N ASN A 179 37.39 -24.32 -43.42
CA ASN A 179 37.29 -25.80 -43.47
C ASN A 179 35.85 -26.36 -43.56
N GLY A 180 35.06 -25.99 -44.58
CA GLY A 180 33.80 -26.68 -44.94
C GLY A 180 32.51 -25.96 -44.58
N ASN A 181 31.41 -26.39 -45.23
CA ASN A 181 30.06 -25.85 -45.03
C ASN A 181 29.68 -25.85 -43.55
N ILE A 182 29.08 -24.75 -43.08
CA ILE A 182 28.41 -24.73 -41.78
C ILE A 182 27.21 -25.66 -41.88
N ILE A 183 27.30 -26.84 -41.25
CA ILE A 183 26.14 -27.69 -41.01
C ILE A 183 25.51 -27.12 -39.74
N GLU A 184 24.38 -26.42 -39.88
CA GLU A 184 23.51 -26.16 -38.72
C GLU A 184 23.15 -27.51 -38.12
N GLN A 185 23.72 -27.85 -36.96
CA GLN A 185 23.26 -28.98 -36.18
C GLN A 185 21.93 -28.57 -35.54
N ALA A 186 20.85 -28.62 -36.33
CA ALA A 186 19.46 -28.51 -35.86
C ALA A 186 19.07 -29.64 -34.88
N SER A 187 20.02 -30.49 -34.48
CA SER A 187 19.85 -31.65 -33.60
C SER A 187 20.08 -31.36 -32.11
N VAL A 188 20.50 -30.14 -31.73
CA VAL A 188 20.75 -29.80 -30.31
C VAL A 188 19.60 -28.99 -29.68
N TYR A 189 18.67 -28.49 -30.50
CA TYR A 189 17.53 -27.72 -30.00
C TYR A 189 16.39 -28.63 -29.55
N PRO A 190 15.75 -28.35 -28.39
CA PRO A 190 14.51 -29.00 -28.00
C PRO A 190 13.47 -28.90 -29.12
N VAL A 191 12.64 -29.93 -29.28
CA VAL A 191 11.65 -30.04 -30.38
C VAL A 191 10.80 -28.78 -30.53
N GLU A 192 10.45 -28.14 -29.42
CA GLU A 192 9.67 -26.90 -29.35
C GLU A 192 10.36 -25.72 -30.08
N MET A 193 11.68 -25.59 -29.94
CA MET A 193 12.46 -24.54 -30.61
C MET A 193 12.60 -24.80 -32.11
N LYS A 194 12.54 -26.07 -32.52
CA LYS A 194 12.60 -26.44 -33.93
C LYS A 194 11.34 -26.03 -34.69
N GLY A 195 10.17 -26.22 -34.06
CA GLY A 195 8.88 -25.81 -34.62
C GLY A 195 8.75 -24.29 -34.82
N LEU A 196 9.39 -23.51 -33.94
CA LEU A 196 9.49 -22.06 -34.09
C LEU A 196 10.39 -21.63 -35.25
N MET A 197 11.44 -22.38 -35.56
CA MET A 197 12.41 -22.06 -36.61
C MET A 197 11.98 -22.52 -38.01
N ASP A 198 11.29 -23.66 -38.11
CA ASP A 198 10.84 -24.22 -39.40
C ASP A 198 9.43 -23.75 -39.82
N GLY A 199 8.78 -22.92 -39.01
CA GLY A 199 7.47 -22.35 -39.33
C GLY A 199 6.29 -23.29 -39.06
N SER A 200 6.53 -24.45 -38.44
CA SER A 200 5.47 -25.42 -38.15
C SER A 200 4.69 -25.14 -36.86
N ASP A 201 5.20 -24.27 -35.98
CA ASP A 201 4.53 -23.84 -34.75
C ASP A 201 3.74 -22.52 -34.94
N GLU A 202 2.56 -22.42 -34.34
CA GLU A 202 1.69 -21.24 -34.41
C GLU A 202 2.34 -19.97 -33.86
N LEU A 203 3.34 -20.09 -32.97
CA LEU A 203 4.10 -18.96 -32.42
C LEU A 203 5.25 -18.51 -33.34
N SER A 204 5.54 -19.22 -34.42
CA SER A 204 6.62 -18.91 -35.37
C SER A 204 6.41 -17.58 -36.11
N VAL A 205 5.17 -17.08 -36.20
CA VAL A 205 4.89 -15.73 -36.74
C VAL A 205 5.62 -14.60 -36.00
N HIS A 206 6.03 -14.83 -34.75
CA HIS A 206 6.79 -13.88 -33.95
C HIS A 206 8.32 -14.04 -34.05
N PHE A 207 8.80 -15.10 -34.73
CA PHE A 207 10.22 -15.49 -34.82
C PHE A 207 10.71 -15.54 -36.28
N LYS A 208 10.35 -14.55 -37.09
CA LYS A 208 10.93 -14.40 -38.43
C LYS A 208 12.36 -13.87 -38.32
N ILE A 209 13.34 -14.74 -38.56
CA ILE A 209 14.72 -14.33 -38.84
C ILE A 209 14.72 -13.83 -40.29
N THR A 210 14.64 -12.51 -40.48
CA THR A 210 15.00 -11.86 -41.76
C THR A 210 16.49 -11.67 -41.85
#